data_AF-A0A8H3RS21-F1
#
_entry.id   AF-A0A8H3RS21-F1
#
_cell.length_a   1.000
_cell.length_b   1.000
_cell.length_c   1.000
_cell.angle_alpha   90.00
_cell.angle_beta   90.00
_cell.angle_gamma   90.00
#
_symmetry.space_group_name_H-M   'P 1'
#
loop_
_entity.id
_entity.type
_entity.pdbx_description
1 polymer ?
#
loop_
_entity_poly.entity_id
_entity_poly.type
_entity_poly.pdbx_seq_one_letter_code
_entity_poly.pdbx_strand_id
1 'polypeptide(L)'
;MYSYTIGGALLTACCLSALATASSSDHHADDNPRYSFNDLWSMEKSFWDTFLYPANLAQINATDDSVFAENVQGRVDITRTFDGRELNNEYIFGLFSEPEHLSLVGVPIAYNITQFTANSNIASATTVVTFNATSFGIIIPVTIDTWIEWDAQKKIVQYDATFRWFGFLLDALLKAQAARMNTTDPAVVQAALTQQLAGTICQTHEDYCKGADQQYESKDACMDYLTTKTRFGQAFELGRDTLLCREVHEHMVKYRPDIHCAHIGPTGGDYCVDDKSYEQVVLERYFRDSFIAYGYGEEQNIWVA
;
A
#
# COMPACT_ATOMS: atom_id res chain seq x y z
N MET A 1 40.44 -67.46 38.62
CA MET A 1 40.46 -68.25 37.38
C MET A 1 40.06 -67.31 36.26
N TYR A 2 40.76 -67.41 35.14
CA TYR A 2 41.04 -66.37 34.15
C TYR A 2 39.85 -65.66 33.47
N SER A 3 40.08 -64.38 33.16
CA SER A 3 39.37 -63.52 32.20
C SER A 3 39.21 -64.15 30.82
N TYR A 4 38.11 -63.84 30.13
CA TYR A 4 38.13 -63.53 28.69
C TYR A 4 37.07 -62.47 28.35
N THR A 5 37.59 -61.40 27.75
CA THR A 5 36.94 -60.28 27.07
C THR A 5 36.34 -60.74 25.73
N ILE A 6 35.12 -60.29 25.41
CA ILE A 6 34.66 -60.17 24.03
C ILE A 6 34.02 -58.79 23.87
N GLY A 7 34.64 -57.98 23.01
CA GLY A 7 34.12 -56.70 22.57
C GLY A 7 33.06 -56.84 21.48
N GLY A 8 32.18 -55.85 21.41
CA GLY A 8 31.23 -55.65 20.32
C GLY A 8 30.96 -54.15 20.19
N ALA A 9 31.24 -53.60 19.02
CA ALA A 9 31.42 -52.19 18.72
C ALA A 9 30.14 -51.34 18.88
N LEU A 10 30.29 -50.14 19.47
CA LEU A 10 29.35 -49.04 19.29
C LEU A 10 29.56 -48.45 17.88
N LEU A 11 28.55 -48.60 17.03
CA LEU A 11 28.41 -47.84 15.79
C LEU A 11 27.79 -46.48 16.13
N THR A 12 28.64 -45.45 16.19
CA THR A 12 28.24 -44.05 16.27
C THR A 12 27.73 -43.63 14.89
N ALA A 13 26.42 -43.56 14.71
CA ALA A 13 25.82 -42.96 13.53
C ALA A 13 25.97 -41.44 13.61
N CYS A 14 26.96 -40.90 12.88
CA CYS A 14 27.05 -39.48 12.57
C CYS A 14 25.88 -39.13 11.64
N CYS A 15 24.83 -38.50 12.17
CA CYS A 15 23.89 -37.76 11.34
C CYS A 15 24.63 -36.54 10.77
N LEU A 16 25.06 -36.64 9.51
CA LEU A 16 25.41 -35.48 8.72
C LEU A 16 24.15 -34.63 8.54
N SER A 17 24.06 -33.53 9.27
CA SER A 17 23.20 -32.41 8.95
C SER A 17 23.67 -31.81 7.62
N ALA A 18 23.01 -32.22 6.54
CA ALA A 18 23.07 -31.50 5.28
C ALA A 18 22.39 -30.14 5.48
N LEU A 19 23.18 -29.13 5.83
CA LEU A 19 22.81 -27.73 5.64
C LEU A 19 22.65 -27.54 4.13
N ALA A 20 21.41 -27.59 3.66
CA ALA A 20 21.06 -27.01 2.38
C ALA A 20 21.28 -25.50 2.53
N THR A 21 22.46 -25.03 2.10
CA THR A 21 22.68 -23.62 1.81
C THR A 21 21.74 -23.26 0.67
N ALA A 22 20.58 -22.69 1.00
CA ALA A 22 19.87 -21.86 0.06
C ALA A 22 20.87 -20.76 -0.33
N SER A 23 21.35 -20.78 -1.57
CA SER A 23 22.10 -19.65 -2.11
C SER A 23 21.13 -18.49 -2.17
N SER A 24 21.22 -17.56 -1.19
CA SER A 24 20.77 -16.20 -1.42
C SER A 24 21.52 -15.73 -2.67
N SER A 25 20.78 -15.24 -3.67
CA SER A 25 21.39 -14.41 -4.70
C SER A 25 21.91 -13.17 -3.97
N ASP A 26 23.22 -13.12 -3.74
CA ASP A 26 23.90 -11.91 -3.29
C ASP A 26 23.68 -10.84 -4.39
N HIS A 27 22.63 -10.04 -4.24
CA HIS A 27 22.46 -8.81 -5.00
C HIS A 27 23.49 -7.83 -4.45
N HIS A 28 24.68 -7.83 -5.06
CA HIS A 28 25.68 -6.81 -4.78
C HIS A 28 25.19 -5.46 -5.29
N ALA A 29 25.22 -4.44 -4.43
CA ALA A 29 24.86 -3.05 -4.75
C ALA A 29 25.62 -2.43 -5.95
N ASP A 30 26.66 -3.11 -6.47
CA ASP A 30 27.43 -2.69 -7.64
C ASP A 30 26.76 -2.98 -8.99
N ASP A 31 25.70 -3.80 -9.05
CA ASP A 31 24.97 -4.11 -10.29
C ASP A 31 23.77 -3.18 -10.55
N ASN A 32 23.42 -2.30 -9.61
CA ASN A 32 22.31 -1.37 -9.79
C ASN A 32 22.67 -0.31 -10.85
N PRO A 33 21.72 0.04 -11.75
CA PRO A 33 21.97 1.03 -12.79
C PRO A 33 22.32 2.37 -12.16
N ARG A 34 23.17 3.16 -12.82
CA ARG A 34 23.49 4.51 -12.37
C ARG A 34 22.89 5.52 -13.34
N TYR A 35 21.97 6.32 -12.85
CA TYR A 35 21.28 7.34 -13.61
C TYR A 35 21.82 8.73 -13.28
N SER A 36 21.76 9.65 -14.24
CA SER A 36 22.08 11.05 -13.95
C SER A 36 20.96 11.70 -13.14
N PHE A 37 21.25 12.83 -12.49
CA PHE A 37 20.22 13.63 -11.82
C PHE A 37 19.05 13.98 -12.76
N ASN A 38 19.36 14.28 -14.03
CA ASN A 38 18.34 14.62 -15.03
C ASN A 38 17.48 13.41 -15.42
N ASP A 39 18.06 12.22 -15.48
CA ASP A 39 17.31 10.98 -15.74
C ASP A 39 16.35 10.70 -14.60
N LEU A 40 16.83 10.74 -13.34
CA LEU A 40 16.01 10.50 -12.15
C LEU A 40 14.90 11.54 -12.01
N TRP A 41 15.20 12.82 -12.24
CA TRP A 41 14.18 13.89 -12.27
C TRP A 41 13.12 13.64 -13.34
N SER A 42 13.51 13.15 -14.52
CA SER A 42 12.58 12.86 -15.60
C SER A 42 11.69 11.65 -15.29
N MET A 43 12.26 10.61 -14.65
CA MET A 43 11.51 9.42 -14.23
C MET A 43 10.53 9.75 -13.08
N GLU A 44 10.96 10.53 -12.09
CA GLU A 44 10.11 11.06 -11.02
C GLU A 44 8.90 11.82 -11.61
N LYS A 45 9.16 12.76 -12.53
CA LYS A 45 8.09 13.49 -13.21
C LYS A 45 7.17 12.57 -14.02
N SER A 46 7.74 11.58 -14.73
CA SER A 46 6.97 10.63 -15.52
C SER A 46 6.01 9.81 -14.64
N PHE A 47 6.43 9.44 -13.43
CA PHE A 47 5.55 8.80 -12.46
C PHE A 47 4.38 9.72 -12.10
N TRP A 48 4.64 10.97 -11.72
CA TRP A 48 3.58 11.91 -11.36
C TRP A 48 2.66 12.28 -12.52
N ASP A 49 3.19 12.44 -13.74
CA ASP A 49 2.37 12.66 -14.95
C ASP A 49 1.42 11.48 -15.19
N THR A 50 1.88 10.26 -14.91
CA THR A 50 1.09 9.03 -15.02
C THR A 50 0.08 8.89 -13.87
N PHE A 51 0.41 9.37 -12.68
CA PHE A 51 -0.46 9.32 -11.51
C PHE A 51 -1.72 10.20 -11.65
N LEU A 52 -1.67 11.26 -12.47
CA LEU A 52 -2.82 12.15 -12.68
C LEU A 52 -3.98 11.45 -13.40
N TYR A 53 -5.21 11.78 -13.01
CA TYR A 53 -6.40 11.42 -13.76
C TYR A 53 -6.53 12.27 -15.04
N PRO A 54 -6.89 11.69 -16.20
CA PRO A 54 -7.22 10.28 -16.45
C PRO A 54 -6.04 9.42 -16.96
N ALA A 55 -4.79 9.92 -16.90
CA ALA A 55 -3.63 9.17 -17.38
C ALA A 55 -3.42 7.86 -16.57
N ASN A 56 -3.72 7.90 -15.27
CA ASN A 56 -3.62 6.76 -14.37
C ASN A 56 -4.47 5.56 -14.80
N LEU A 57 -5.58 5.78 -15.51
CA LEU A 57 -6.46 4.70 -15.98
C LEU A 57 -5.72 3.66 -16.84
N ALA A 58 -4.73 4.10 -17.63
CA ALA A 58 -3.96 3.22 -18.48
C ALA A 58 -3.05 2.27 -17.69
N GLN A 59 -2.75 2.56 -16.42
CA GLN A 59 -1.83 1.79 -15.61
C GLN A 59 -2.48 0.71 -14.76
N ILE A 60 -3.79 0.82 -14.48
CA ILE A 60 -4.49 -0.06 -13.53
C ILE A 60 -4.33 -1.54 -13.89
N ASN A 61 -4.47 -1.86 -15.18
CA ASN A 61 -4.31 -3.22 -15.70
C ASN A 61 -3.05 -3.38 -16.57
N ALA A 62 -2.09 -2.44 -16.47
CA ALA A 62 -0.91 -2.45 -17.31
C ALA A 62 0.06 -3.57 -16.92
N THR A 63 0.60 -4.25 -17.92
CA THR A 63 1.65 -5.26 -17.75
C THR A 63 3.01 -4.64 -18.10
N ASP A 64 3.46 -4.79 -19.33
CA ASP A 64 4.77 -4.33 -19.80
C ASP A 64 4.85 -2.79 -19.89
N ASP A 65 3.70 -2.14 -20.08
CA ASP A 65 3.58 -0.68 -20.12
C ASP A 65 3.42 -0.04 -18.73
N SER A 66 3.35 -0.84 -17.66
CA SER A 66 3.26 -0.32 -16.29
C SER A 66 4.54 0.43 -15.92
N VAL A 67 4.45 1.51 -15.13
CA VAL A 67 5.64 2.15 -14.54
C VAL A 67 6.34 1.26 -13.51
N PHE A 68 5.65 0.25 -12.98
CA PHE A 68 6.20 -0.68 -12.01
C PHE A 68 6.83 -1.91 -12.67
N ALA A 69 7.92 -2.39 -12.08
CA ALA A 69 8.49 -3.69 -12.40
C ALA A 69 7.55 -4.80 -11.89
N GLU A 70 7.61 -5.99 -12.50
CA GLU A 70 6.72 -7.11 -12.15
C GLU A 70 6.78 -7.47 -10.65
N ASN A 71 7.97 -7.45 -10.06
CA ASN A 71 8.21 -7.79 -8.66
C ASN A 71 8.30 -6.57 -7.73
N VAL A 72 7.72 -5.42 -8.10
CA VAL A 72 7.81 -4.19 -7.29
C VAL A 72 7.39 -4.40 -5.82
N GLN A 73 8.06 -3.69 -4.91
CA GLN A 73 7.67 -3.59 -3.49
C GLN A 73 7.24 -2.17 -3.15
N GLY A 74 5.98 -1.99 -2.78
CA GLY A 74 5.43 -0.69 -2.41
C GLY A 74 5.09 -0.63 -0.93
N ARG A 75 5.39 0.49 -0.27
CA ARG A 75 4.88 0.78 1.07
C ARG A 75 4.26 2.17 1.11
N VAL A 76 3.11 2.29 1.76
CA VAL A 76 2.42 3.57 1.98
C VAL A 76 2.07 3.70 3.47
N ASP A 77 2.64 4.71 4.13
CA ASP A 77 2.71 4.88 5.60
C ASP A 77 1.39 4.67 6.37
N ILE A 78 0.29 5.24 5.88
CA ILE A 78 -1.03 5.18 6.53
C ILE A 78 -1.78 3.86 6.27
N THR A 79 -1.22 2.99 5.43
CA THR A 79 -1.88 1.76 4.96
C THR A 79 -1.00 0.53 5.22
N ARG A 80 -0.43 -0.10 4.18
CA ARG A 80 0.36 -1.33 4.25
C ARG A 80 1.46 -1.37 3.18
N THR A 81 2.01 -2.57 3.02
CA THR A 81 2.92 -2.99 1.96
C THR A 81 2.14 -3.67 0.82
N PHE A 82 2.70 -3.64 -0.39
CA PHE A 82 2.08 -4.15 -1.61
C PHE A 82 3.15 -4.87 -2.43
N ASP A 83 2.99 -6.17 -2.61
CA ASP A 83 3.95 -7.00 -3.34
C ASP A 83 3.45 -7.31 -4.75
N GLY A 84 4.29 -7.02 -5.74
CA GLY A 84 4.02 -7.31 -7.14
C GLY A 84 3.23 -6.20 -7.84
N ARG A 85 3.43 -6.12 -9.16
CA ARG A 85 2.90 -5.05 -10.02
C ARG A 85 1.39 -4.94 -9.97
N GLU A 86 0.67 -6.06 -9.98
CA GLU A 86 -0.79 -6.05 -10.11
C GLU A 86 -1.44 -5.34 -8.92
N LEU A 87 -0.99 -5.66 -7.69
CA LEU A 87 -1.49 -4.98 -6.48
C LEU A 87 -1.08 -3.51 -6.44
N ASN A 88 0.15 -3.18 -6.82
CA ASN A 88 0.63 -1.80 -6.83
C ASN A 88 -0.10 -0.94 -7.88
N ASN A 89 -0.38 -1.48 -9.06
CA ASN A 89 -1.14 -0.78 -10.10
C ASN A 89 -2.56 -0.43 -9.61
N GLU A 90 -3.29 -1.42 -9.09
CA GLU A 90 -4.65 -1.21 -8.61
C GLU A 90 -4.70 -0.29 -7.41
N TYR A 91 -3.73 -0.41 -6.51
CA TYR A 91 -3.68 0.43 -5.33
C TYR A 91 -3.33 1.88 -5.65
N ILE A 92 -2.26 2.12 -6.41
CA ILE A 92 -1.76 3.46 -6.71
C ILE A 92 -2.60 4.16 -7.78
N PHE A 93 -3.13 3.43 -8.77
CA PHE A 93 -3.87 4.04 -9.88
C PHE A 93 -5.38 3.81 -9.77
N GLY A 94 -5.81 2.63 -9.30
CA GLY A 94 -7.23 2.29 -9.18
C GLY A 94 -7.94 3.10 -8.09
N LEU A 95 -7.32 3.30 -6.93
CA LEU A 95 -7.88 4.10 -5.82
C LEU A 95 -8.30 5.52 -6.25
N PHE A 96 -7.58 6.10 -7.22
CA PHE A 96 -7.76 7.47 -7.65
C PHE A 96 -8.30 7.57 -9.08
N SER A 97 -9.09 6.58 -9.52
CA SER A 97 -9.55 6.45 -10.91
C SER A 97 -10.99 6.90 -11.15
N GLU A 98 -11.76 7.17 -10.10
CA GLU A 98 -13.21 7.39 -10.21
C GLU A 98 -13.65 8.75 -9.64
N PRO A 99 -13.71 9.81 -10.46
CA PRO A 99 -14.03 11.16 -9.98
C PRO A 99 -15.46 11.35 -9.48
N GLU A 100 -16.38 10.46 -9.87
CA GLU A 100 -17.81 10.50 -9.50
C GLU A 100 -18.17 9.51 -8.39
N HIS A 101 -17.26 8.59 -8.07
CA HIS A 101 -17.45 7.60 -7.01
C HIS A 101 -17.03 8.20 -5.66
N LEU A 102 -17.67 7.75 -4.57
CA LEU A 102 -17.36 8.27 -3.25
C LEU A 102 -15.94 7.83 -2.84
N SER A 103 -15.01 8.78 -2.84
CA SER A 103 -13.64 8.60 -2.35
C SER A 103 -13.29 9.59 -1.24
N LEU A 104 -12.46 9.17 -0.29
CA LEU A 104 -11.96 10.01 0.80
C LEU A 104 -11.16 11.22 0.29
N VAL A 105 -10.33 11.05 -0.73
CA VAL A 105 -9.45 12.13 -1.24
C VAL A 105 -9.81 12.54 -2.67
N GLY A 106 -10.49 11.68 -3.44
CA GLY A 106 -10.85 11.93 -4.83
C GLY A 106 -9.70 11.69 -5.79
N VAL A 107 -9.66 12.39 -6.92
CA VAL A 107 -8.68 12.11 -8.00
C VAL A 107 -7.59 13.18 -8.12
N PRO A 108 -6.32 12.83 -8.40
CA PRO A 108 -5.23 13.77 -8.58
C PRO A 108 -5.36 14.45 -9.96
N ILE A 109 -5.24 15.78 -9.99
CA ILE A 109 -5.45 16.58 -11.22
C ILE A 109 -4.26 17.45 -11.60
N ALA A 110 -3.35 17.71 -10.66
CA ALA A 110 -2.11 18.44 -10.89
C ALA A 110 -1.09 18.12 -9.80
N TYR A 111 0.18 18.37 -10.05
CA TYR A 111 1.22 18.22 -9.03
C TYR A 111 2.31 19.29 -9.17
N ASN A 112 3.08 19.46 -8.09
CA ASN A 112 4.31 20.24 -8.08
C ASN A 112 5.34 19.58 -7.16
N ILE A 113 6.51 19.23 -7.71
CA ILE A 113 7.62 18.70 -6.92
C ILE A 113 8.33 19.88 -6.26
N THR A 114 8.35 19.90 -4.93
CA THR A 114 8.87 21.03 -4.13
C THR A 114 10.25 20.77 -3.54
N GLN A 115 10.60 19.51 -3.35
CA GLN A 115 11.92 19.06 -2.89
C GLN A 115 12.28 17.82 -3.69
N PHE A 116 13.54 17.71 -4.09
CA PHE A 116 14.05 16.56 -4.83
C PHE A 116 15.53 16.36 -4.56
N THR A 117 15.91 15.11 -4.31
CA THR A 117 17.30 14.67 -4.24
C THR A 117 17.40 13.31 -4.89
N ALA A 118 18.53 13.03 -5.53
CA ALA A 118 18.70 11.82 -6.31
C ALA A 118 20.16 11.40 -6.40
N ASN A 119 20.40 10.09 -6.39
CA ASN A 119 21.72 9.48 -6.48
C ASN A 119 21.58 8.00 -6.89
N SER A 120 22.59 7.45 -7.58
CA SER A 120 22.53 6.09 -8.13
C SER A 120 21.29 5.84 -9.00
N ASN A 121 20.39 4.96 -8.57
CA ASN A 121 19.07 4.67 -9.15
C ASN A 121 17.92 5.03 -8.21
N ILE A 122 18.18 5.88 -7.21
CA ILE A 122 17.23 6.25 -6.17
C ILE A 122 16.96 7.74 -6.24
N ALA A 123 15.70 8.13 -6.03
CA ALA A 123 15.32 9.50 -5.79
C ALA A 123 14.39 9.59 -4.58
N SER A 124 14.39 10.76 -3.96
CA SER A 124 13.39 11.15 -2.98
C SER A 124 12.83 12.51 -3.33
N ALA A 125 11.52 12.65 -3.21
CA ALA A 125 10.81 13.85 -3.57
C ALA A 125 9.72 14.19 -2.55
N THR A 126 9.49 15.49 -2.34
CA THR A 126 8.29 16.01 -1.70
C THR A 126 7.42 16.63 -2.77
N THR A 127 6.24 16.05 -3.01
CA THR A 127 5.34 16.47 -4.07
C THR A 127 4.02 16.96 -3.47
N VAL A 128 3.59 18.15 -3.87
CA VAL A 128 2.26 18.67 -3.56
C VAL A 128 1.34 18.31 -4.73
N VAL A 129 0.42 17.38 -4.48
CA VAL A 129 -0.57 16.93 -5.45
C VAL A 129 -1.89 17.62 -5.17
N THR A 130 -2.49 18.20 -6.19
CA THR A 130 -3.84 18.77 -6.10
C THR A 130 -4.85 17.67 -6.40
N PHE A 131 -5.72 17.39 -5.44
CA PHE A 131 -6.81 16.44 -5.58
C PHE A 131 -8.14 17.16 -5.77
N ASN A 132 -8.97 16.61 -6.67
CA ASN A 132 -10.37 16.96 -6.78
C ASN A 132 -11.21 15.99 -5.94
N ALA A 133 -11.57 16.40 -4.73
CA ALA A 133 -12.36 15.63 -3.78
C ALA A 133 -13.86 15.89 -4.03
N THR A 134 -14.39 15.44 -5.16
CA THR A 134 -15.78 15.68 -5.59
C THR A 134 -16.79 15.30 -4.50
N SER A 135 -16.56 14.18 -3.80
CA SER A 135 -17.33 13.72 -2.63
C SER A 135 -17.59 14.81 -1.60
N PHE A 136 -16.56 15.61 -1.33
CA PHE A 136 -16.57 16.69 -0.34
C PHE A 136 -16.79 18.07 -0.99
N GLY A 137 -16.81 18.15 -2.32
CA GLY A 137 -17.07 19.38 -3.08
C GLY A 137 -15.93 20.40 -2.97
N ILE A 138 -14.70 19.92 -2.77
CA ILE A 138 -13.52 20.76 -2.60
C ILE A 138 -12.38 20.30 -3.50
N ILE A 139 -11.47 21.22 -3.80
CA ILE A 139 -10.14 20.92 -4.34
C ILE A 139 -9.16 21.11 -3.19
N ILE A 140 -8.30 20.11 -2.95
CA ILE A 140 -7.43 20.08 -1.78
C ILE A 140 -6.00 19.67 -2.16
N PRO A 141 -4.97 20.42 -1.71
CA PRO A 141 -3.59 19.98 -1.86
C PRO A 141 -3.25 18.90 -0.82
N VAL A 142 -2.58 17.86 -1.28
CA VAL A 142 -2.06 16.75 -0.47
C VAL A 142 -0.56 16.67 -0.69
N THR A 143 0.21 16.62 0.39
CA THR A 143 1.67 16.50 0.30
C THR A 143 2.06 15.03 0.45
N ILE A 144 2.78 14.51 -0.54
CA ILE A 144 3.26 13.13 -0.56
C ILE A 144 4.78 13.17 -0.65
N ASP A 145 5.43 12.55 0.33
CA ASP A 145 6.87 12.30 0.27
C ASP A 145 7.09 10.90 -0.31
N THR A 146 8.10 10.74 -1.16
CA THR A 146 8.46 9.44 -1.74
C THR A 146 9.96 9.17 -1.64
N TRP A 147 10.28 7.90 -1.52
CA TRP A 147 11.54 7.30 -1.93
C TRP A 147 11.22 6.29 -3.03
N ILE A 148 11.91 6.37 -4.15
CA ILE A 148 11.66 5.52 -5.31
C ILE A 148 12.99 5.01 -5.85
N GLU A 149 13.02 3.73 -6.19
CA GLU A 149 14.14 3.07 -6.85
C GLU A 149 13.73 2.50 -8.20
N TRP A 150 14.62 2.64 -9.19
CA TRP A 150 14.40 2.15 -10.56
C TRP A 150 15.39 1.05 -10.98
N ASP A 151 14.92 0.11 -11.80
CA ASP A 151 15.75 -0.87 -12.49
C ASP A 151 16.37 -0.33 -13.79
N ALA A 152 17.10 -1.20 -14.51
CA ALA A 152 17.74 -0.88 -15.78
C ALA A 152 16.75 -0.62 -16.92
N GLN A 153 15.49 -1.05 -16.76
CA GLN A 153 14.37 -0.80 -17.67
C GLN A 153 13.63 0.50 -17.33
N LYS A 154 14.10 1.25 -16.32
CA LYS A 154 13.47 2.47 -15.80
C LYS A 154 12.08 2.22 -15.20
N LYS A 155 11.83 1.01 -14.73
CA LYS A 155 10.64 0.65 -13.98
C LYS A 155 10.92 0.78 -12.49
N ILE A 156 9.90 1.17 -11.73
CA ILE A 156 9.99 1.28 -10.28
C ILE A 156 10.03 -0.14 -9.70
N VAL A 157 11.10 -0.46 -8.97
CA VAL A 157 11.29 -1.77 -8.31
C VAL A 157 10.97 -1.74 -6.82
N GLN A 158 11.07 -0.58 -6.19
CA GLN A 158 10.55 -0.38 -4.85
C GLN A 158 10.26 1.09 -4.58
N TYR A 159 9.30 1.35 -3.69
CA TYR A 159 9.01 2.70 -3.21
C TYR A 159 8.50 2.71 -1.77
N ASP A 160 8.77 3.81 -1.08
CA ASP A 160 8.20 4.15 0.23
C ASP A 160 7.54 5.51 0.15
N ALA A 161 6.23 5.57 0.39
CA ALA A 161 5.44 6.79 0.27
C ALA A 161 4.83 7.18 1.62
N THR A 162 4.81 8.48 1.89
CA THR A 162 4.26 9.05 3.12
C THR A 162 3.27 10.15 2.78
N PHE A 163 2.03 10.01 3.24
CA PHE A 163 1.04 11.09 3.18
C PHE A 163 1.30 12.08 4.31
N ARG A 164 2.11 13.10 4.01
CA ARG A 164 2.53 14.09 5.00
C ARG A 164 1.31 14.82 5.57
N TRP A 165 1.14 14.72 6.88
CA TRP A 165 0.04 15.32 7.65
C TRP A 165 -1.36 14.77 7.31
N PHE A 166 -1.47 13.48 6.97
CA PHE A 166 -2.76 12.88 6.64
C PHE A 166 -3.86 13.11 7.70
N GLY A 167 -3.52 13.12 8.99
CA GLY A 167 -4.50 13.44 10.04
C GLY A 167 -5.10 14.85 9.91
N PHE A 168 -4.30 15.82 9.48
CA PHE A 168 -4.82 17.17 9.23
C PHE A 168 -5.63 17.25 7.92
N LEU A 169 -5.27 16.45 6.91
CA LEU A 169 -6.08 16.28 5.70
C LEU A 169 -7.46 15.70 6.06
N LEU A 170 -7.51 14.64 6.87
CA LEU A 170 -8.76 14.04 7.33
C LEU A 170 -9.65 15.06 8.07
N ASP A 171 -9.07 15.85 8.98
CA ASP A 171 -9.80 16.93 9.66
C ASP A 171 -10.37 17.96 8.67
N ALA A 172 -9.64 18.31 7.61
CA ALA A 172 -10.10 19.25 6.59
C ALA A 172 -11.28 18.68 5.79
N LEU A 173 -11.22 17.40 5.42
CA LEU A 173 -12.30 16.69 4.73
C LEU A 173 -13.57 16.61 5.60
N LEU A 174 -13.42 16.24 6.87
CA LEU A 174 -14.52 16.20 7.83
C LEU A 174 -15.16 17.59 8.02
N LYS A 175 -14.37 18.67 8.08
CA LYS A 175 -14.89 20.04 8.13
C LYS A 175 -15.65 20.45 6.87
N ALA A 176 -15.16 20.06 5.69
CA ALA A 176 -15.86 20.30 4.44
C ALA A 176 -17.22 19.58 4.42
N GLN A 177 -17.27 18.33 4.91
CA GLN A 177 -18.53 17.61 5.06
C GLN A 177 -19.47 18.26 6.07
N ALA A 178 -18.95 18.71 7.21
CA ALA A 178 -19.71 19.43 8.22
C ALA A 178 -20.40 20.67 7.65
N ALA A 179 -19.68 21.46 6.84
CA ALA A 179 -20.22 22.63 6.16
C ALA A 179 -21.35 22.27 5.20
N ARG A 180 -21.22 21.18 4.42
CA ARG A 180 -22.27 20.70 3.51
C ARG A 180 -23.53 20.24 4.24
N MET A 181 -23.36 19.71 5.45
CA MET A 181 -24.45 19.26 6.30
C MET A 181 -25.03 20.37 7.19
N ASN A 182 -24.47 21.58 7.13
CA ASN A 182 -24.82 22.70 8.02
C ASN A 182 -24.78 22.31 9.52
N THR A 183 -23.72 21.60 9.92
CA THR A 183 -23.48 21.21 11.31
C THR A 183 -22.03 21.47 11.72
N THR A 184 -21.80 21.57 13.03
CA THR A 184 -20.45 21.60 13.63
C THR A 184 -20.21 20.42 14.56
N ASP A 185 -21.19 19.51 14.71
CA ASP A 185 -21.09 18.35 15.58
C ASP A 185 -20.31 17.23 14.85
N PRO A 186 -19.08 16.89 15.32
CA PRO A 186 -18.27 15.85 14.68
C PRO A 186 -18.94 14.47 14.72
N ALA A 187 -19.77 14.18 15.73
CA ALA A 187 -20.46 12.89 15.82
C ALA A 187 -21.52 12.75 14.72
N VAL A 188 -22.23 13.85 14.39
CA VAL A 188 -23.20 13.87 13.29
C VAL A 188 -22.51 13.68 11.95
N VAL A 189 -21.37 14.34 11.73
CA VAL A 189 -20.59 14.20 10.49
C VAL A 189 -20.06 12.78 10.33
N GLN A 190 -19.46 12.22 11.38
CA GLN A 190 -18.92 10.87 11.36
C GLN A 190 -20.03 9.84 11.14
N ALA A 191 -21.17 9.96 11.81
CA ALA A 191 -22.30 9.04 11.61
C ALA A 191 -22.83 9.08 10.16
N ALA A 192 -22.94 10.27 9.56
CA ALA A 192 -23.37 10.40 8.17
C ALA A 192 -22.35 9.80 7.19
N LEU A 193 -21.06 10.07 7.39
CA LEU A 193 -20.01 9.46 6.58
C LEU A 193 -19.96 7.94 6.75
N THR A 194 -20.09 7.42 7.97
CA THR A 194 -20.20 5.98 8.21
C THR A 194 -21.29 5.34 7.36
N GLN A 195 -22.47 5.96 7.30
CA GLN A 195 -23.58 5.45 6.48
C GLN A 195 -23.28 5.53 4.97
N GLN A 196 -22.66 6.63 4.51
CA GLN A 196 -22.33 6.80 3.10
C GLN A 196 -21.23 5.84 2.63
N LEU A 197 -20.17 5.69 3.41
CA LEU A 197 -19.07 4.76 3.12
C LEU A 197 -19.56 3.32 3.16
N ALA A 198 -20.28 2.92 4.22
CA ALA A 198 -20.84 1.57 4.31
C ALA A 198 -21.79 1.29 3.14
N GLY A 199 -22.67 2.24 2.79
CA GLY A 199 -23.60 2.10 1.66
C GLY A 199 -22.88 1.86 0.35
N THR A 200 -21.77 2.55 0.12
CA THR A 200 -20.94 2.43 -1.08
C THR A 200 -20.21 1.09 -1.11
N ILE A 201 -19.51 0.73 -0.02
CA ILE A 201 -18.82 -0.56 0.11
C ILE A 201 -19.79 -1.73 -0.08
N CYS A 202 -20.98 -1.67 0.52
CA CYS A 202 -21.98 -2.72 0.39
C CYS A 202 -22.58 -2.78 -1.01
N GLN A 203 -22.68 -1.65 -1.73
CA GLN A 203 -23.06 -1.65 -3.14
C GLN A 203 -21.97 -2.32 -4.00
N THR A 204 -20.70 -1.95 -3.81
CA THR A 204 -19.56 -2.58 -4.49
C THR A 204 -19.50 -4.08 -4.22
N HIS A 205 -19.73 -4.51 -2.98
CA HIS A 205 -19.87 -5.92 -2.62
C HIS A 205 -21.02 -6.59 -3.40
N GLU A 206 -22.20 -5.97 -3.44
CA GLU A 206 -23.33 -6.49 -4.19
C GLU A 206 -23.11 -6.52 -5.71
N ASP A 207 -22.26 -5.68 -6.26
CA ASP A 207 -22.05 -5.65 -7.71
C ASP A 207 -21.02 -6.70 -8.15
N TYR A 208 -19.98 -6.93 -7.34
CA TYR A 208 -18.80 -7.67 -7.77
C TYR A 208 -18.45 -8.91 -6.94
N CYS A 209 -18.83 -8.97 -5.66
CA CYS A 209 -18.43 -10.06 -4.75
C CYS A 209 -19.47 -11.19 -4.72
N LYS A 210 -19.36 -12.11 -5.68
CA LYS A 210 -20.32 -13.20 -5.91
C LYS A 210 -19.68 -14.58 -5.80
N GLY A 211 -20.52 -15.59 -5.57
CA GLY A 211 -20.06 -16.98 -5.56
C GLY A 211 -19.02 -17.22 -4.46
N ALA A 212 -17.83 -17.67 -4.85
CA ALA A 212 -16.73 -17.92 -3.91
C ALA A 212 -16.22 -16.64 -3.22
N ASP A 213 -16.41 -15.49 -3.84
CA ASP A 213 -15.91 -14.20 -3.34
C ASP A 213 -16.96 -13.47 -2.48
N GLN A 214 -18.12 -14.08 -2.24
CA GLN A 214 -19.18 -13.49 -1.44
C GLN A 214 -18.79 -13.37 0.04
N GLN A 215 -18.61 -12.14 0.52
CA GLN A 215 -18.28 -11.85 1.92
C GLN A 215 -19.47 -11.68 2.88
N TYR A 216 -20.59 -11.18 2.37
CA TYR A 216 -21.81 -10.94 3.15
C TYR A 216 -23.00 -11.66 2.51
N GLU A 217 -23.91 -12.15 3.35
CA GLU A 217 -25.13 -12.83 2.88
C GLU A 217 -26.06 -11.89 2.11
N SER A 218 -26.08 -10.61 2.46
CA SER A 218 -26.90 -9.57 1.84
C SER A 218 -26.32 -8.18 2.08
N LYS A 219 -26.84 -7.18 1.34
CA LYS A 219 -26.54 -5.77 1.59
C LYS A 219 -26.84 -5.35 3.04
N ASP A 220 -27.98 -5.79 3.59
CA ASP A 220 -28.38 -5.44 4.96
C ASP A 220 -27.40 -6.02 5.99
N ALA A 221 -26.90 -7.24 5.77
CA ALA A 221 -25.87 -7.84 6.63
C ALA A 221 -24.55 -7.07 6.54
N CYS A 222 -24.17 -6.62 5.34
CA CYS A 222 -23.02 -5.76 5.13
C CYS A 222 -23.18 -4.41 5.87
N MET A 223 -24.33 -3.75 5.72
CA MET A 223 -24.63 -2.49 6.38
C MET A 223 -24.61 -2.63 7.90
N ASP A 224 -25.25 -3.67 8.45
CA ASP A 224 -25.20 -3.96 9.90
C ASP A 224 -23.76 -4.11 10.38
N TYR A 225 -22.96 -4.92 9.69
CA TYR A 225 -21.58 -5.16 10.08
C TYR A 225 -20.76 -3.85 10.04
N LEU A 226 -20.75 -3.14 8.91
CA LEU A 226 -19.91 -1.95 8.72
C LEU A 226 -20.33 -0.76 9.59
N THR A 227 -21.61 -0.65 9.96
CA THR A 227 -22.10 0.49 10.74
C THR A 227 -22.18 0.22 12.24
N THR A 228 -22.17 -1.05 12.68
CA THR A 228 -22.32 -1.41 14.11
C THR A 228 -21.16 -2.19 14.70
N LYS A 229 -20.39 -2.93 13.87
CA LYS A 229 -19.30 -3.80 14.32
C LYS A 229 -17.93 -3.30 13.89
N THR A 230 -17.86 -2.51 12.83
CA THR A 230 -16.62 -1.91 12.33
C THR A 230 -16.45 -0.49 12.86
N ARG A 231 -15.26 -0.19 13.40
CA ARG A 231 -14.90 1.18 13.82
C ARG A 231 -14.64 2.06 12.60
N PHE A 232 -14.95 3.35 12.71
CA PHE A 232 -14.72 4.31 11.60
C PHE A 232 -13.24 4.28 11.15
N GLY A 233 -12.31 4.45 12.09
CA GLY A 233 -10.87 4.44 11.85
C GLY A 233 -10.24 5.81 12.09
N GLN A 234 -8.99 5.81 12.56
CA GLN A 234 -8.18 7.00 12.72
C GLN A 234 -7.29 7.25 11.49
N ALA A 235 -6.63 8.40 11.46
CA ALA A 235 -5.81 8.84 10.32
C ALA A 235 -4.65 7.90 9.95
N PHE A 236 -4.17 7.06 10.87
CA PHE A 236 -3.10 6.08 10.63
C PHE A 236 -3.64 4.65 10.42
N GLU A 237 -4.96 4.49 10.31
CA GLU A 237 -5.64 3.20 10.36
C GLU A 237 -6.30 2.81 9.03
N LEU A 238 -5.78 3.31 7.91
CA LEU A 238 -6.23 2.92 6.57
C LEU A 238 -5.66 1.56 6.13
N GLY A 239 -4.82 0.93 6.95
CA GLY A 239 -4.39 -0.47 6.85
C GLY A 239 -4.75 -1.29 8.08
N ARG A 240 -5.87 -0.97 8.73
CA ARG A 240 -6.33 -1.61 9.98
C ARG A 240 -7.78 -2.07 9.85
N ASP A 241 -8.30 -2.79 10.84
CA ASP A 241 -9.70 -3.26 10.81
C ASP A 241 -10.68 -2.11 11.03
N THR A 242 -10.87 -1.30 9.98
CA THR A 242 -11.64 -0.05 10.01
C THR A 242 -12.51 0.10 8.78
N LEU A 243 -13.48 1.01 8.87
CA LEU A 243 -14.31 1.39 7.73
C LEU A 243 -13.49 2.17 6.69
N LEU A 244 -12.56 3.03 7.13
CA LEU A 244 -11.67 3.77 6.24
C LEU A 244 -10.76 2.84 5.41
N CYS A 245 -10.25 1.75 6.00
CA CYS A 245 -9.48 0.76 5.23
C CYS A 245 -10.34 0.10 4.14
N ARG A 246 -11.59 -0.25 4.46
CA ARG A 246 -12.51 -0.87 3.52
C ARG A 246 -12.96 0.09 2.42
N GLU A 247 -13.10 1.38 2.75
CA GLU A 247 -13.34 2.44 1.77
C GLU A 247 -12.17 2.56 0.77
N VAL A 248 -10.93 2.43 1.23
CA VAL A 248 -9.78 2.38 0.29
C VAL A 248 -9.88 1.18 -0.63
N HIS A 249 -10.15 -0.01 -0.08
CA HIS A 249 -10.08 -1.25 -0.85
C HIS A 249 -11.25 -1.50 -1.80
N GLU A 250 -12.41 -0.87 -1.58
CA GLU A 250 -13.58 -1.09 -2.43
C GLU A 250 -13.37 -0.63 -3.89
N HIS A 251 -12.59 0.44 -4.10
CA HIS A 251 -12.26 0.99 -5.44
C HIS A 251 -11.56 -0.04 -6.35
N MET A 252 -10.88 -1.03 -5.78
CA MET A 252 -10.14 -2.05 -6.53
C MET A 252 -10.97 -3.31 -6.82
N VAL A 253 -12.11 -3.49 -6.17
CA VAL A 253 -12.90 -4.73 -6.23
C VAL A 253 -13.32 -5.06 -7.64
N LYS A 254 -13.71 -4.07 -8.45
CA LYS A 254 -14.13 -4.29 -9.84
C LYS A 254 -13.01 -4.78 -10.77
N TYR A 255 -11.73 -4.59 -10.40
CA TYR A 255 -10.59 -5.01 -11.20
C TYR A 255 -10.21 -6.47 -10.91
N ARG A 256 -10.13 -6.83 -9.63
CA ARG A 256 -9.86 -8.21 -9.16
C ARG A 256 -10.70 -8.59 -7.93
N PRO A 257 -11.95 -9.03 -8.13
CA PRO A 257 -12.84 -9.41 -7.04
C PRO A 257 -12.29 -10.56 -6.17
N ASP A 258 -11.62 -11.52 -6.79
CA ASP A 258 -11.03 -12.71 -6.14
C ASP A 258 -9.94 -12.36 -5.11
N ILE A 259 -9.34 -11.19 -5.25
CA ILE A 259 -8.37 -10.64 -4.30
C ILE A 259 -9.07 -9.68 -3.33
N HIS A 260 -9.76 -8.67 -3.86
CA HIS A 260 -10.19 -7.51 -3.07
C HIS A 260 -11.50 -7.68 -2.32
N CYS A 261 -12.34 -8.65 -2.69
CA CYS A 261 -13.60 -8.86 -1.97
C CYS A 261 -13.34 -9.17 -0.49
N ALA A 262 -12.36 -10.02 -0.18
CA ALA A 262 -12.02 -10.35 1.20
C ALA A 262 -11.62 -9.10 2.02
N HIS A 263 -11.00 -8.10 1.38
CA HIS A 263 -10.52 -6.90 2.05
C HIS A 263 -11.68 -6.03 2.58
N ILE A 264 -12.79 -5.99 1.84
CA ILE A 264 -14.01 -5.26 2.25
C ILE A 264 -14.96 -6.09 3.11
N GLY A 265 -14.62 -7.36 3.33
CA GLY A 265 -15.40 -8.32 4.12
C GLY A 265 -15.15 -8.27 5.63
N PRO A 266 -15.81 -9.17 6.40
CA PRO A 266 -15.61 -9.27 7.85
C PRO A 266 -14.21 -9.72 8.28
N THR A 267 -13.50 -10.47 7.44
CA THR A 267 -12.15 -10.95 7.75
C THR A 267 -11.08 -9.89 7.47
N GLY A 268 -11.40 -8.89 6.65
CA GLY A 268 -10.45 -7.88 6.18
C GLY A 268 -9.38 -8.41 5.21
N GLY A 269 -9.42 -9.70 4.85
CA GLY A 269 -8.52 -10.32 3.87
C GLY A 269 -7.03 -10.03 4.10
N ASP A 270 -6.59 -10.01 5.35
CA ASP A 270 -5.21 -9.68 5.78
C ASP A 270 -4.74 -8.24 5.50
N TYR A 271 -5.60 -7.40 4.89
CA TYR A 271 -5.33 -5.98 4.62
C TYR A 271 -6.04 -5.05 5.60
N CYS A 272 -7.32 -5.30 5.90
CA CYS A 272 -8.07 -4.53 6.89
C CYS A 272 -8.16 -5.28 8.21
N VAL A 273 -7.00 -5.49 8.85
CA VAL A 273 -6.86 -6.26 10.09
C VAL A 273 -6.02 -5.53 11.14
N ASP A 274 -6.23 -5.82 12.43
CA ASP A 274 -5.48 -5.25 13.56
C ASP A 274 -4.32 -6.17 14.01
N ASP A 275 -3.39 -6.44 13.09
CA ASP A 275 -2.31 -7.44 13.25
C ASP A 275 -0.93 -6.85 13.58
N LYS A 276 -0.76 -5.51 13.48
CA LYS A 276 0.53 -4.82 13.69
C LYS A 276 0.47 -3.79 14.81
N SER A 277 1.37 -3.92 15.78
CA SER A 277 1.71 -2.88 16.75
C SER A 277 2.50 -1.75 16.10
N TYR A 278 2.62 -0.61 16.79
CA TYR A 278 3.47 0.49 16.34
C TYR A 278 4.93 0.06 16.12
N GLU A 279 5.49 -0.70 17.06
CA GLU A 279 6.87 -1.18 16.97
C GLU A 279 7.06 -2.10 15.75
N GLN A 280 6.10 -2.98 15.48
CA GLN A 280 6.15 -3.85 14.30
C GLN A 280 6.11 -3.05 12.99
N VAL A 281 5.33 -1.97 12.91
CA VAL A 281 5.31 -1.09 11.73
C VAL A 281 6.67 -0.40 11.56
N VAL A 282 7.23 0.15 12.64
CA VAL A 282 8.51 0.88 12.58
C VAL A 282 9.69 -0.03 12.28
N LEU A 283 9.67 -1.28 12.73
CA LEU A 283 10.74 -2.25 12.56
C LEU A 283 10.51 -3.23 11.39
N GLU A 284 9.51 -2.98 10.54
CA GLU A 284 9.17 -3.87 9.44
C GLU A 284 10.30 -3.93 8.40
N ARG A 285 10.93 -5.12 8.30
CA ARG A 285 11.88 -5.49 7.25
C ARG A 285 11.09 -5.85 5.99
N TYR A 286 11.18 -5.02 4.96
CA TYR A 286 10.33 -5.15 3.78
C TYR A 286 11.10 -5.02 2.47
N PHE A 287 11.96 -4.01 2.36
CA PHE A 287 12.61 -3.70 1.09
C PHE A 287 13.74 -4.67 0.76
N ARG A 288 13.89 -5.02 -0.51
CA ARG A 288 15.04 -5.82 -0.98
C ARG A 288 16.32 -5.01 -0.95
N ASP A 289 16.24 -3.75 -1.34
CA ASP A 289 17.40 -2.88 -1.49
C ASP A 289 17.35 -1.71 -0.50
N SER A 290 18.55 -1.22 -0.13
CA SER A 290 18.68 -0.06 0.74
C SER A 290 18.46 1.23 -0.06
N PHE A 291 17.59 2.13 0.43
CA PHE A 291 17.51 3.51 -0.09
C PHE A 291 18.74 4.37 0.23
N ILE A 292 19.75 3.82 0.91
CA ILE A 292 21.04 4.46 1.16
C ILE A 292 22.01 3.99 0.07
N ALA A 293 22.37 4.90 -0.84
CA ALA A 293 23.23 4.55 -1.96
C ALA A 293 24.70 4.31 -1.59
N TYR A 294 25.44 3.77 -2.56
CA TYR A 294 26.89 3.52 -2.53
C TYR A 294 27.33 2.57 -1.41
N GLY A 295 26.44 1.66 -0.99
CA GLY A 295 26.68 0.67 0.06
C GLY A 295 26.80 1.25 1.48
N TYR A 296 26.48 2.54 1.67
CA TYR A 296 26.44 3.10 3.02
C TYR A 296 25.28 2.49 3.81
N GLY A 297 25.52 2.16 5.08
CA GLY A 297 24.46 1.74 5.99
C GLY A 297 23.86 0.35 5.74
N GLU A 298 24.41 -0.46 4.82
CA GLU A 298 23.92 -1.82 4.52
C GLU A 298 23.80 -2.70 5.78
N GLU A 299 24.81 -2.67 6.66
CA GLU A 299 24.80 -3.45 7.92
C GLU A 299 23.89 -2.89 9.02
N GLN A 300 23.33 -1.69 8.82
CA GLN A 300 22.53 -0.96 9.83
C GLN A 300 21.08 -0.75 9.39
N ASN A 301 20.75 -1.01 8.13
CA ASN A 301 19.43 -0.76 7.60
C ASN A 301 18.45 -1.85 8.04
N ILE A 302 17.69 -1.54 9.08
CA ILE A 302 16.70 -2.43 9.69
C ILE A 302 15.45 -2.66 8.82
N TRP A 303 15.32 -1.99 7.67
CA TRP A 303 14.18 -2.15 6.76
C TRP A 303 14.48 -3.04 5.56
N VAL A 304 15.74 -3.42 5.36
CA VAL A 304 16.13 -4.36 4.30
C VAL A 304 15.86 -5.79 4.77
N ALA A 305 15.16 -6.58 3.96
CA ALA A 305 14.70 -7.94 4.27
C ALA A 305 15.79 -8.99 4.05
#